data_AF-A0A1H0W355-F1
#
_entry.id   AF-A0A1H0W355-F1
#
_cell.length_a   1.000
_cell.length_b   1.000
_cell.length_c   1.000
_cell.angle_alpha   90.00
_cell.angle_beta   90.00
_cell.angle_gamma   90.00
#
_symmetry.space_group_name_H-M   'P 1'
#
loop_
_entity.id
_entity.type
_entity.pdbx_description
1 polymer ?
#
loop_
_entity_poly.entity_id
_entity_poly.type
_entity_poly.pdbx_seq_one_letter_code
_entity_poly.pdbx_strand_id
1 'polypeptide(L)' 'MKYRTRNYYTDSQKALMWERWKEGWTLHQIGQLFDRPHTSIQNILVKTGGIRPPERCRSATALTLFEREEISLAIV' A
#
# COMPACT_ATOMS: atom_id res chain seq x y z
N MET A 1 -21.53 -7.33 -20.50
CA MET A 1 -20.93 -6.29 -19.65
C MET A 1 -19.49 -6.68 -19.31
N LYS A 2 -18.49 -5.85 -19.62
CA LYS A 2 -17.08 -6.14 -19.35
C LYS A 2 -16.71 -5.51 -18.00
N TYR A 3 -16.63 -6.32 -16.94
CA TYR A 3 -16.23 -5.84 -15.62
C TYR A 3 -14.72 -5.58 -15.63
N ARG A 4 -14.30 -4.39 -15.20
CA ARG A 4 -12.88 -4.12 -14.96
C ARG A 4 -12.43 -4.99 -13.78
N THR A 5 -11.36 -5.74 -13.98
CA THR A 5 -10.70 -6.51 -12.92
C THR A 5 -10.22 -5.58 -11.82
N ARG A 6 -10.50 -5.97 -10.57
CA ARG A 6 -10.04 -5.23 -9.39
C ARG A 6 -8.53 -5.43 -9.26
N ASN A 7 -7.78 -4.36 -9.50
CA ASN A 7 -6.33 -4.35 -9.30
C ASN A 7 -6.02 -3.82 -7.90
N TYR A 8 -5.18 -4.54 -7.16
CA TYR A 8 -4.67 -4.11 -5.87
C TYR A 8 -3.35 -3.38 -6.06
N TYR A 9 -3.25 -2.17 -5.52
CA TYR A 9 -1.99 -1.43 -5.58
C TYR A 9 -0.94 -2.08 -4.69
N THR A 10 0.26 -2.25 -5.25
CA THR A 10 1.44 -2.63 -4.47
C THR A 10 1.80 -1.51 -3.49
N ASP A 11 2.60 -1.82 -2.48
CA ASP A 11 3.01 -0.82 -1.51
C ASP A 11 3.92 0.26 -2.14
N SER A 12 4.71 -0.10 -3.15
CA SER A 12 5.46 0.86 -3.98
C SER A 12 4.56 1.81 -4.76
N GLN A 13 3.47 1.32 -5.35
CA GLN A 13 2.50 2.16 -6.06
C GLN A 13 1.79 3.12 -5.10
N LYS A 14 1.40 2.64 -3.91
CA LYS A 14 0.83 3.52 -2.86
C LYS A 14 1.85 4.55 -2.40
N ALA A 15 3.11 4.19 -2.21
CA ALA A 15 4.17 5.11 -1.83
C ALA A 15 4.27 6.25 -2.85
N LEU A 16 4.30 5.94 -4.15
CA LEU A 16 4.33 6.91 -5.23
C LEU A 16 3.08 7.83 -5.23
N MET A 17 1.88 7.28 -5.03
CA MET A 17 0.66 8.10 -4.89
C MET A 17 0.78 9.13 -3.76
N TRP A 18 1.31 8.70 -2.62
CA TRP A 18 1.53 9.59 -1.48
C TRP A 18 2.64 10.62 -1.72
N GLU A 19 3.68 10.30 -2.50
CA GLU A 19 4.72 11.27 -2.89
C GLU A 19 4.11 12.38 -3.74
N ARG A 20 3.32 12.02 -4.77
CA ARG A 20 2.66 13.00 -5.63
C ARG A 20 1.60 13.81 -4.87
N TRP A 21 0.88 13.18 -3.94
CA TRP A 21 -0.02 13.91 -3.05
C TRP A 21 0.73 14.94 -2.19
N LYS A 22 1.89 14.57 -1.62
CA LYS A 22 2.74 15.49 -0.85
C LYS A 22 3.31 16.63 -1.70
N GLU A 23 3.62 16.37 -2.96
CA GLU A 23 4.03 17.38 -3.95
C GLU A 23 2.90 18.33 -4.36
N GLY A 24 1.65 18.08 -3.95
CA GLY A 24 0.50 18.93 -4.27
C GLY A 24 -0.18 18.58 -5.61
N TRP A 25 0.07 17.39 -6.16
CA TRP A 25 -0.60 16.95 -7.38
C TRP A 25 -2.10 16.76 -7.15
N THR A 26 -2.89 17.03 -8.19
CA THR A 26 -4.33 16.79 -8.15
C THR A 26 -4.65 15.30 -8.24
N LEU A 27 -5.77 14.88 -7.65
CA LEU A 27 -6.24 13.49 -7.72
C LEU A 27 -6.40 12.97 -9.17
N HIS A 28 -6.73 13.88 -10.09
CA HIS A 28 -6.84 13.56 -11.51
C HIS A 28 -5.48 13.26 -12.15
N GLN A 29 -4.45 14.07 -11.88
CA GLN A 29 -3.09 13.85 -12.40
C GLN A 29 -2.50 12.55 -11.85
N ILE A 30 -2.69 12.28 -10.55
CA ILE A 30 -2.25 11.02 -9.95
C ILE A 30 -3.02 9.85 -10.59
N GLY A 31 -4.33 9.99 -10.83
CA GLY A 31 -5.15 8.98 -11.50
C GLY A 31 -4.67 8.65 -12.92
N GLN A 32 -4.35 9.67 -13.70
CA GLN A 32 -3.81 9.53 -15.06
C GLN A 32 -2.49 8.74 -15.07
N LEU A 33 -1.62 8.94 -14.09
CA LEU A 33 -0.35 8.21 -13.99
C LEU A 33 -0.53 6.69 -13.84
N PHE A 34 -1.64 6.25 -13.25
CA PHE A 34 -1.95 4.82 -13.07
C PHE A 34 -2.95 4.28 -14.09
N ASP A 35 -3.41 5.09 -15.05
CA ASP A 35 -4.54 4.80 -15.94
C ASP A 35 -5.83 4.41 -15.17
N ARG A 36 -6.12 5.16 -14.10
CA ARG A 36 -7.23 4.88 -13.19
C ARG A 36 -8.08 6.12 -12.90
N PRO A 37 -9.38 5.93 -12.60
CA PRO A 37 -10.21 7.04 -12.14
C PRO A 37 -9.69 7.56 -10.80
N HIS A 38 -9.69 8.88 -10.64
CA HIS A 38 -9.26 9.60 -9.43
C HIS A 38 -9.95 9.09 -8.15
N THR A 39 -11.18 8.57 -8.27
CA THR A 39 -11.95 7.98 -7.17
C THR A 39 -11.21 6.83 -6.48
N SER A 40 -10.39 6.07 -7.20
CA SER A 40 -9.61 4.98 -6.62
C SER A 40 -8.52 5.49 -5.67
N ILE A 41 -7.89 6.62 -6.02
CA ILE A 41 -6.84 7.25 -5.20
C ILE A 41 -7.47 8.04 -4.05
N GLN A 42 -8.58 8.74 -4.31
CA GLN A 42 -9.36 9.40 -3.27
C GLN A 42 -9.75 8.43 -2.15
N ASN A 43 -10.22 7.23 -2.50
CA ASN A 43 -10.56 6.18 -1.53
C ASN A 43 -9.36 5.69 -0.70
N ILE A 44 -8.12 5.85 -1.19
CA ILE A 44 -6.91 5.51 -0.43
C ILE A 44 -6.55 6.65 0.52
N LEU A 45 -6.57 7.90 0.04
CA LEU A 45 -6.20 9.07 0.82
C LEU A 45 -7.21 9.38 1.93
N VAL A 46 -8.52 9.31 1.63
CA VAL A 46 -9.59 9.63 2.59
C VAL A 46 -9.59 8.66 3.78
N LYS A 47 -9.19 7.40 3.57
CA LYS A 47 -9.11 6.40 4.66
C LYS A 47 -8.15 6.81 5.79
N THR A 48 -7.15 7.63 5.48
CA THR A 48 -6.15 8.09 6.45
C THR A 48 -6.22 9.61 6.63
N GLY A 49 -7.32 10.25 6.20
CA GLY A 49 -7.52 11.69 6.32
C GLY A 49 -6.52 12.54 5.53
N GLY A 50 -5.91 11.99 4.47
CA GLY A 50 -4.88 12.68 3.69
C GLY A 50 -3.50 12.71 4.35
N ILE A 51 -3.30 11.98 5.45
CA ILE A 51 -2.00 11.80 6.10
C ILE A 51 -1.44 10.42 5.72
N ARG A 52 -0.17 10.36 5.29
CA ARG A 52 0.47 9.09 4.93
C ARG A 52 0.54 8.18 6.16
N PRO A 53 -0.06 6.96 6.14
CA PRO A 53 0.09 6.03 7.24
C PRO A 53 1.54 5.54 7.35
N PRO A 54 2.00 5.17 8.55
CA PRO A 54 3.30 4.54 8.70
C PRO A 54 3.37 3.24 7.89
N GLU A 55 4.58 2.91 7.44
CA GLU A 55 4.81 1.65 6.75
C GLU A 55 4.46 0.48 7.68
N ARG A 56 3.87 -0.57 7.11
CA ARG A 56 3.47 -1.75 7.88
C ARG A 56 4.71 -2.54 8.25
N CYS A 57 5.13 -2.41 9.50
CA CYS A 57 6.19 -3.24 10.06
C CYS A 57 5.60 -4.40 10.88
N ARG A 58 6.31 -5.53 10.93
CA ARG A 58 6.01 -6.57 11.93
C ARG A 58 6.35 -6.07 13.33
N SER A 59 5.66 -6.60 14.34
CA SER A 59 6.02 -6.35 15.74
C SER A 59 7.48 -6.75 15.98
N ALA A 60 8.18 -6.01 16.84
CA ALA A 60 9.53 -6.37 17.28
C ALA A 60 9.56 -7.74 17.98
N THR A 61 8.44 -8.19 18.54
CA THR A 61 8.28 -9.50 19.18
C THR A 61 7.88 -10.62 18.20
N ALA A 62 7.68 -10.30 16.92
CA ALA A 62 7.29 -11.32 15.96
C ALA A 62 8.49 -12.18 15.57
N LEU A 63 8.33 -13.51 15.63
CA LEU A 63 9.36 -14.47 15.20
C LEU A 63 9.82 -14.15 13.78
N THR A 64 11.14 -14.03 13.62
CA THR A 64 11.86 -13.97 12.36
C THR A 64 11.63 -15.24 11.55
N LEU A 65 12.00 -15.22 10.27
CA LEU A 65 11.88 -16.41 9.42
C LEU A 65 12.75 -17.55 9.95
N PHE A 66 13.97 -17.24 10.39
CA PHE A 66 14.90 -18.19 10.95
C PHE A 66 14.38 -18.83 12.24
N GLU A 67 13.91 -18.03 13.21
CA GLU A 67 13.33 -18.57 14.46
C GLU A 67 12.10 -19.47 14.19
N ARG A 68 11.31 -19.17 13.15
CA ARG A 68 10.19 -20.03 12.74
C ARG A 68 10.68 -21.35 12.17
N GLU A 69 11.78 -21.35 11.41
CA GLU A 69 12.38 -22.57 10.87
C GLU A 69 12.97 -23.44 11.99
N GLU A 70 13.65 -22.87 12.98
CA GLU A 70 14.16 -23.61 14.14
C GLU A 70 13.04 -24.32 14.90
N ILE A 71 11.93 -23.62 15.17
CA ILE A 71 10.74 -24.21 15.80
C ILE A 71 10.14 -25.30 14.91
N SER A 72 10.05 -25.06 13.60
CA SER A 72 9.49 -26.03 12.65
C SER A 72 10.32 -27.32 12.53
N LEU A 73 11.64 -27.23 12.76
CA LEU A 73 12.56 -28.35 12.70
C LEU A 73 12.77 -29.05 14.06
N ALA A 74 12.10 -28.58 15.12
CA ALA A 74 12.25 -29.08 16.50
C ALA A 74 13.72 -29.04 16.99
N ILE A 75 14.46 -28.00 16.59
CA ILE A 75 15.84 -27.75 17.04
C ILE A 75 15.83 -27.12 18.45
N VAL A 76 14.72 -26.49 18.82
CA VAL A 76 14.41 -25.90 20.14
C VAL A 76 13.27 -26.66 20.81
#